data_AF-N1J9I7-F1
#
_entry.id   AF-N1J9I7-F1
#
_cell.length_a   1.000
_cell.length_b   1.000
_cell.length_c   1.000
_cell.angle_alpha   90.00
_cell.angle_beta   90.00
_cell.angle_gamma   90.00
#
_symmetry.space_group_name_H-M   'P 1'
#
loop_
_entity.id
_entity.type
_entity.pdbx_description
1 polymer ?
#
loop_
_entity_poly.entity_id
_entity_poly.type
_entity_poly.pdbx_seq_one_letter_code
_entity_poly.pdbx_strand_id
1 'polypeptide(L)'
;MAQSSRARRPPSTPSRAAPSTDDCRLVEIRAVQRTFEGAYVRTALGQFSFALVILKMFTREFYGFGALFALHGFGIFSLSIYRRHQAQRLSFSDPSGQGSHSQRMFRTSGNFIMVLTAISLATYLALLCLTLHLGK
;
A
#
# COMPACT_ATOMS: atom_id res chain seq x y z
N MET A 1 66.19 -38.26 -39.55
CA MET A 1 65.84 -36.89 -39.98
C MET A 1 65.24 -37.03 -41.37
N ALA A 2 63.99 -36.71 -41.69
CA ALA A 2 63.29 -35.47 -41.41
C ALA A 2 61.78 -35.71 -41.20
N GLN A 3 61.21 -34.96 -40.25
CA GLN A 3 59.78 -34.83 -40.03
C GLN A 3 59.15 -34.03 -41.18
N SER A 4 58.24 -34.64 -41.94
CA SER A 4 57.32 -33.92 -42.83
C SER A 4 56.08 -33.54 -42.04
N SER A 5 56.08 -32.32 -41.52
CA SER A 5 55.03 -31.75 -40.68
C SER A 5 53.82 -31.36 -41.54
N ARG A 6 52.80 -32.23 -41.59
CA ARG A 6 51.54 -31.97 -42.30
C ARG A 6 50.60 -31.16 -41.39
N ALA A 7 50.65 -29.84 -41.53
CA ALA A 7 49.77 -28.91 -40.83
C ALA A 7 48.28 -29.23 -41.08
N ARG A 8 47.56 -29.64 -40.03
CA ARG A 8 46.09 -29.70 -40.01
C ARG A 8 45.55 -28.27 -40.07
N ARG A 9 44.90 -27.88 -41.17
CA ARG A 9 44.05 -26.68 -41.18
C ARG A 9 42.88 -26.90 -40.20
N PRO A 10 42.54 -25.93 -39.35
CA PRO A 10 41.33 -26.01 -38.54
C PRO A 10 40.09 -25.97 -39.44
N PRO A 11 38.99 -26.62 -39.03
CA PRO A 11 37.73 -26.57 -39.76
C PRO A 11 37.22 -25.13 -39.81
N SER A 12 36.82 -24.67 -41.00
CA SER A 12 36.14 -23.40 -41.18
C SER A 12 34.83 -23.42 -40.39
N THR A 13 34.78 -22.67 -39.30
CA THR A 13 33.56 -22.37 -38.55
C THR A 13 32.50 -21.90 -39.56
N PRO A 14 31.31 -22.50 -39.63
CA PRO A 14 30.27 -22.03 -40.55
C PRO A 14 29.97 -20.57 -40.17
N SER A 15 30.19 -19.67 -41.11
CA SER A 15 29.83 -18.26 -40.99
C SER A 15 28.32 -18.16 -40.82
N ARG A 16 27.85 -18.21 -39.58
CA ARG A 16 26.48 -17.89 -39.20
C ARG A 16 26.30 -16.43 -39.55
N ALA A 17 25.69 -16.16 -40.70
CA ALA A 17 25.31 -14.82 -41.12
C ALA A 17 24.67 -14.12 -39.91
N ALA A 18 25.25 -12.99 -39.50
CA ALA A 18 24.71 -12.21 -38.41
C ALA A 18 23.24 -11.89 -38.74
N PRO A 19 22.30 -12.10 -37.81
CA PRO A 19 20.89 -11.78 -38.06
C PRO A 19 20.79 -10.32 -38.52
N SER A 20 19.94 -10.07 -39.52
CA SER A 20 19.67 -8.70 -39.95
C SER A 20 19.14 -7.91 -38.75
N THR A 21 19.44 -6.61 -38.68
CA THR A 21 18.99 -5.75 -37.57
C THR A 21 17.47 -5.78 -37.38
N ASP A 22 16.74 -6.05 -38.46
CA ASP A 22 15.27 -6.17 -38.46
C ASP A 22 14.79 -7.45 -37.76
N ASP A 23 15.48 -8.59 -37.97
CA ASP A 23 15.15 -9.84 -37.29
C ASP A 23 15.36 -9.74 -35.77
N CYS A 24 16.45 -9.06 -35.37
CA CYS A 24 16.75 -8.83 -33.95
C CYS A 24 15.67 -7.96 -33.28
N ARG A 25 15.22 -6.90 -33.97
CA ARG A 25 14.18 -5.99 -33.47
C ARG A 25 12.82 -6.67 -33.32
N LEU A 26 12.44 -7.54 -34.26
CA LEU A 26 11.18 -8.28 -34.18
C LEU A 26 11.15 -9.28 -33.00
N VAL A 27 12.31 -9.86 -32.65
CA VAL A 27 12.44 -10.72 -31.46
C VAL A 27 12.29 -9.91 -30.18
N GLU A 28 12.88 -8.72 -30.12
CA GLU A 28 12.76 -7.81 -28.97
C GLU A 28 11.30 -7.38 -28.72
N ILE A 29 10.59 -6.95 -29.78
CA ILE A 29 9.17 -6.56 -29.68
C ILE A 29 8.31 -7.73 -29.19
N ARG A 30 8.54 -8.94 -29.73
CA ARG A 30 7.81 -10.14 -29.30
C ARG A 30 8.10 -10.50 -27.84
N ALA A 31 9.36 -10.40 -27.41
CA ALA A 31 9.75 -10.67 -26.03
C ALA A 31 9.06 -9.70 -25.07
N VAL A 32 9.08 -8.40 -25.39
CA VAL A 32 8.39 -7.35 -24.61
C VAL A 32 6.89 -7.62 -24.55
N GLN A 33 6.25 -7.95 -25.67
CA GLN A 33 4.81 -8.22 -25.71
C GLN A 33 4.41 -9.42 -24.86
N ARG A 34 5.18 -10.52 -24.83
CA ARG A 34 4.88 -11.67 -23.97
C ARG A 34 4.95 -11.32 -22.48
N THR A 35 5.87 -10.43 -22.08
CA THR A 35 5.93 -9.92 -20.71
C THR A 35 4.81 -8.92 -20.42
N PHE A 36 4.45 -8.08 -21.40
CA PHE A 36 3.40 -7.08 -21.27
C PHE A 36 2.00 -7.70 -21.16
N GLU A 37 1.67 -8.67 -22.01
CA GLU A 37 0.39 -9.40 -21.98
C GLU A 37 0.21 -10.13 -20.65
N GLY A 38 1.25 -10.80 -20.14
CA GLY A 38 1.21 -11.47 -18.84
C GLY A 38 1.03 -10.50 -17.67
N ALA A 39 1.66 -9.32 -17.74
CA ALA A 39 1.52 -8.28 -16.73
C ALA A 39 0.11 -7.69 -16.70
N TYR A 40 -0.51 -7.46 -17.86
CA TYR A 40 -1.89 -6.96 -17.94
C TYR A 40 -2.88 -7.96 -17.38
N VAL A 41 -2.81 -9.23 -17.79
CA VAL A 41 -3.76 -10.25 -17.33
C VAL A 41 -3.65 -10.44 -15.81
N ARG A 42 -2.44 -10.51 -15.25
CA ARG A 42 -2.26 -10.63 -13.78
C ARG A 42 -2.82 -9.42 -13.03
N THR A 43 -2.63 -8.21 -13.57
CA THR A 43 -3.14 -6.98 -12.95
C THR A 43 -4.65 -6.87 -13.07
N ALA A 44 -5.21 -7.16 -14.24
CA ALA A 44 -6.64 -7.14 -14.50
C ALA A 44 -7.37 -8.18 -13.64
N LEU A 45 -6.85 -9.41 -13.56
CA LEU A 45 -7.38 -10.43 -12.66
C LEU A 45 -7.26 -10.00 -11.20
N GLY A 46 -6.14 -9.41 -10.78
CA GLY A 46 -5.97 -8.90 -9.42
C GLY A 46 -7.00 -7.81 -9.06
N GLN A 47 -7.21 -6.84 -9.95
CA GLN A 47 -8.20 -5.78 -9.75
C GLN A 47 -9.64 -6.31 -9.81
N PHE A 48 -9.93 -7.23 -10.74
CA PHE A 48 -11.24 -7.87 -10.85
C PHE A 48 -11.57 -8.71 -9.60
N SER A 49 -10.64 -9.53 -9.13
CA SER A 49 -10.79 -10.28 -7.88
C SER A 49 -10.96 -9.36 -6.67
N PHE A 50 -10.19 -8.28 -6.58
CA PHE A 50 -10.33 -7.30 -5.51
C PHE A 50 -11.70 -6.62 -5.53
N ALA A 51 -12.20 -6.25 -6.71
CA ALA A 51 -13.54 -5.69 -6.87
C ALA A 51 -14.64 -6.67 -6.42
N LEU A 52 -14.52 -7.97 -6.73
CA LEU A 52 -15.46 -8.99 -6.27
C LEU A 52 -15.45 -9.16 -4.74
N VAL A 53 -14.28 -9.09 -4.11
CA VAL A 53 -14.17 -9.12 -2.64
C VAL A 53 -14.87 -7.91 -2.01
N ILE A 54 -14.65 -6.71 -2.57
CA ILE A 54 -15.34 -5.49 -2.12
C ILE A 54 -16.85 -5.61 -2.32
N LEU A 55 -17.31 -6.09 -3.47
CA LEU A 55 -18.73 -6.27 -3.73
C LEU A 55 -19.37 -7.25 -2.73
N LYS A 56 -18.66 -8.34 -2.39
CA LYS A 56 -19.10 -9.30 -1.38
C LYS A 56 -19.17 -8.67 0.02
N MET A 57 -18.28 -7.72 0.34
CA MET A 57 -18.28 -6.97 1.60
C MET A 57 -19.50 -6.04 1.77
N PHE A 58 -20.22 -5.68 0.69
CA PHE A 58 -21.45 -4.89 0.79
C PHE A 58 -22.73 -5.74 0.91
N THR A 59 -22.62 -7.05 1.10
CA THR A 59 -23.79 -7.94 1.31
C THR A 59 -24.36 -7.74 2.72
N ARG A 60 -25.67 -8.02 2.92
CA ARG A 60 -26.43 -7.81 4.18
C ARG A 60 -25.69 -8.26 5.46
N GLU A 61 -24.97 -9.37 5.39
CA GLU A 61 -24.19 -9.93 6.49
C GLU A 61 -23.06 -9.01 6.98
N PHE A 62 -22.51 -8.17 6.09
CA PHE A 62 -21.35 -7.34 6.37
C PHE A 62 -21.66 -5.87 6.65
N TYR A 63 -22.93 -5.45 6.54
CA TYR A 63 -23.33 -4.07 6.84
C TYR A 63 -22.97 -3.67 8.28
N GLY A 64 -23.05 -4.60 9.23
CA GLY A 64 -22.67 -4.33 10.61
C GLY A 64 -21.20 -3.95 10.76
N PHE A 65 -20.29 -4.65 10.06
CA PHE A 65 -18.86 -4.36 10.09
C PHE A 65 -18.54 -3.01 9.41
N GLY A 66 -19.16 -2.74 8.26
CA GLY A 66 -19.01 -1.47 7.55
C GLY A 66 -19.52 -0.28 8.36
N ALA A 67 -20.68 -0.39 8.99
CA ALA A 67 -21.26 0.66 9.83
C ALA A 67 -20.42 0.95 11.08
N LEU A 68 -19.90 -0.08 11.75
CA LEU A 68 -18.98 0.08 12.88
C LEU A 68 -17.71 0.84 12.48
N PHE A 69 -17.13 0.50 11.32
CA PHE A 69 -15.91 1.15 10.85
C PHE A 69 -16.15 2.59 10.38
N ALA A 70 -17.31 2.87 9.78
CA ALA A 70 -17.73 4.22 9.44
C ALA A 70 -17.90 5.09 10.70
N LEU A 71 -18.54 4.56 11.75
CA LEU A 71 -18.67 5.24 13.03
C LEU A 71 -17.32 5.46 13.73
N HIS A 72 -16.43 4.46 13.69
CA HIS A 72 -15.07 4.58 14.21
C HIS A 72 -14.27 5.68 13.50
N GLY A 73 -14.29 5.67 12.16
CA GLY A 73 -13.66 6.69 11.34
C GLY A 73 -14.25 8.08 11.60
N PHE A 74 -15.56 8.19 11.73
CA PHE A 74 -16.23 9.44 12.09
C PHE A 74 -15.83 9.96 13.48
N GLY A 75 -15.65 9.06 14.46
CA GLY A 75 -15.14 9.41 15.79
C GLY A 75 -13.73 9.98 15.74
N ILE A 76 -12.83 9.32 15.01
CA ILE A 76 -11.44 9.80 14.81
C ILE A 76 -11.42 11.11 14.03
N PHE A 77 -12.24 11.24 12.99
CA PHE A 77 -12.36 12.45 12.19
C PHE A 77 -12.84 13.64 13.03
N SER A 78 -13.88 13.42 13.85
CA SER A 78 -14.38 14.42 14.80
C SER A 78 -13.30 14.83 15.81
N LEU A 79 -12.54 13.86 16.34
CA LEU A 79 -11.41 14.13 17.22
C LEU A 79 -10.31 14.95 16.52
N SER A 80 -10.05 14.69 15.23
CA SER A 80 -9.08 15.42 14.41
C SER A 80 -9.49 16.88 14.21
N ILE A 81 -10.77 17.12 13.89
CA ILE A 81 -11.33 18.48 13.78
C ILE A 81 -11.24 19.19 15.14
N TYR A 82 -11.63 18.54 16.23
CA TYR A 82 -11.56 19.11 17.56
C TYR A 82 -10.12 19.47 17.97
N ARG A 83 -9.16 18.56 17.71
CA ARG A 83 -7.72 18.83 17.89
C ARG A 83 -7.25 20.03 17.08
N ARG A 84 -7.69 20.15 15.82
CA ARG A 84 -7.33 21.25 14.94
C ARG A 84 -7.84 22.59 15.48
N HIS A 85 -9.06 22.64 16.00
CA HIS A 85 -9.61 23.85 16.61
C HIS A 85 -8.89 24.24 17.91
N GLN A 86 -8.54 23.26 18.76
CA GLN A 86 -7.73 23.50 19.97
C GLN A 86 -6.34 24.03 19.60
N ALA A 87 -5.67 23.41 18.62
CA ALA A 87 -4.38 23.86 18.12
C ALA A 87 -4.45 25.30 17.58
N GLN A 88 -5.49 25.63 16.81
CA GLN A 88 -5.66 26.97 16.27
C GLN A 88 -5.95 28.03 17.35
N ARG A 89 -6.66 27.67 18.43
CA ARG A 89 -6.93 28.57 19.56
C ARG A 89 -5.71 28.80 20.46
N LEU A 90 -4.94 27.75 20.76
CA LEU A 90 -3.71 27.88 21.54
C LEU A 90 -2.64 28.72 20.81
N SER A 91 -2.58 28.69 19.47
CA SER A 91 -1.64 29.52 18.70
C SER A 91 -1.94 31.03 18.71
N PHE A 92 -3.14 31.45 19.11
CA PHE A 92 -3.56 32.87 19.07
C PHE A 92 -3.71 33.50 20.47
N SER A 93 -3.69 32.70 21.54
CA SER A 93 -3.79 33.16 22.94
C SER A 93 -2.44 33.55 23.58
N ASP A 94 -1.41 33.81 22.78
CA ASP A 94 -0.16 34.45 23.22
C ASP A 94 -0.13 36.00 22.98
N PRO A 95 -1.12 36.83 23.41
CA PRO A 95 -0.92 38.28 23.48
C PRO A 95 -0.76 38.73 24.94
N SER A 96 0.35 38.40 25.61
CA SER A 96 0.87 39.20 26.75
C SER A 96 2.17 38.63 27.30
N GLY A 97 3.26 39.33 27.05
CA GLY A 97 4.43 39.21 27.90
C GLY A 97 4.11 39.74 29.29
N GLN A 98 4.12 38.89 30.31
CA GLN A 98 4.62 39.26 31.64
C GLN A 98 4.95 38.00 32.42
N GLY A 99 6.13 37.98 33.02
CA GLY A 99 6.76 36.80 33.57
C GLY A 99 5.98 36.12 34.68
N SER A 100 5.95 34.79 34.64
CA SER A 100 6.13 33.97 35.83
C SER A 100 6.64 32.60 35.40
N HIS A 101 7.72 32.16 36.03
CA HIS A 101 8.40 30.88 35.87
C HIS A 101 7.54 29.70 36.37
N SER A 102 6.30 29.58 35.91
CA SER A 102 5.52 28.35 36.07
C SER A 102 5.76 27.53 34.82
N GLN A 103 6.47 26.42 34.99
CA GLN A 103 6.91 25.55 33.91
C GLN A 103 5.75 25.32 32.92
N ARG A 104 5.95 25.74 31.67
CA ARG A 104 5.14 25.30 30.53
C ARG A 104 5.40 23.80 30.38
N MET A 105 4.80 23.01 31.27
CA MET A 105 4.82 21.57 31.21
C MET A 105 4.14 21.27 29.89
N PHE A 106 4.95 20.83 28.92
CA PHE A 106 4.48 20.30 27.66
C PHE A 106 3.47 19.23 28.02
N ARG A 107 2.20 19.61 28.04
CA ARG A 107 1.10 18.68 28.25
C ARG A 107 1.05 17.94 26.93
N THR A 108 1.93 16.95 26.82
CA THR A 108 2.02 16.01 25.72
C THR A 108 0.61 15.56 25.40
N SER A 109 0.36 15.25 24.13
CA SER A 109 -0.97 14.92 23.60
C SER A 109 -1.65 13.69 24.24
N GLY A 110 -1.19 13.23 25.41
CA GLY A 110 -1.69 12.12 26.21
C GLY A 110 -3.20 12.09 26.40
N ASN A 111 -3.88 13.24 26.53
CA ASN A 111 -5.36 13.24 26.57
C ASN A 111 -5.97 12.76 25.25
N PHE A 112 -5.40 13.19 24.12
CA PHE A 112 -5.83 12.71 22.80
C PHE A 112 -5.46 11.25 22.58
N ILE A 113 -4.31 10.80 23.10
CA ILE A 113 -3.88 9.40 23.02
C ILE A 113 -4.82 8.51 23.84
N MET A 114 -5.21 8.94 25.05
CA MET A 114 -6.19 8.20 25.87
C MET A 114 -7.54 8.08 25.16
N VAL A 115 -8.06 9.19 24.60
CA VAL A 115 -9.32 9.16 23.84
C VAL A 115 -9.21 8.26 22.61
N LEU A 116 -8.11 8.35 21.86
CA LEU A 116 -7.88 7.51 20.68
C LEU A 116 -7.82 6.03 21.06
N THR A 117 -7.10 5.71 22.13
CA THR A 117 -6.96 4.32 22.63
C THR A 117 -8.31 3.78 23.11
N ALA A 118 -9.10 4.58 23.82
CA ALA A 118 -10.44 4.19 24.27
C ALA A 118 -11.39 3.95 23.09
N ILE A 119 -11.37 4.82 22.08
CA ILE A 119 -12.18 4.65 20.85
C ILE A 119 -11.74 3.39 20.09
N SER A 120 -10.44 3.13 19.95
CA SER A 120 -9.93 1.90 19.34
C SER A 120 -10.36 0.66 20.11
N LEU A 121 -10.22 0.65 21.44
CA LEU A 121 -10.61 -0.47 22.28
C LEU A 121 -12.12 -0.76 22.18
N ALA A 122 -12.96 0.28 22.25
CA ALA A 122 -14.41 0.16 22.11
C ALA A 122 -14.80 -0.43 20.74
N THR A 123 -14.15 -0.01 19.66
CA THR A 123 -14.39 -0.56 18.32
C THR A 123 -13.97 -2.02 18.21
N TYR A 124 -12.83 -2.41 18.80
CA TYR A 124 -12.43 -3.82 18.83
C TYR A 124 -13.41 -4.70 19.62
N LEU A 125 -13.90 -4.22 20.78
CA LEU A 125 -14.92 -4.92 21.56
C LEU A 125 -16.25 -5.04 20.80
N ALA A 126 -16.65 -3.97 20.09
CA ALA A 126 -17.86 -3.99 19.25
C ALA A 126 -17.72 -4.97 18.07
N LEU A 127 -16.54 -5.02 17.44
CA LEU A 127 -16.23 -6.00 16.40
C LEU A 127 -16.29 -7.43 16.95
N LEU A 128 -15.72 -7.67 18.13
CA LEU A 128 -15.77 -8.97 18.81
C LEU A 128 -17.22 -9.39 19.08
N CYS A 129 -18.03 -8.48 19.63
CA CYS A 129 -19.44 -8.73 19.92
C CYS A 129 -20.25 -9.02 18.65
N LEU A 130 -20.08 -8.21 17.60
CA LEU A 130 -20.77 -8.40 16.32
C LEU A 130 -20.38 -9.73 15.66
N THR A 131 -19.09 -10.10 15.71
CA THR A 131 -18.60 -11.38 15.18
C THR A 131 -19.20 -12.57 15.92
N LEU A 132 -19.31 -12.49 17.25
CA LEU A 132 -19.91 -13.55 18.07
C LEU A 132 -21.44 -13.63 17.95
N HIS A 133 -22.09 -12.52 17.62
CA HIS A 133 -23.53 -12.47 17.37
C HIS A 133 -23.89 -13.05 16.00
N LEU A 134 -23.08 -12.76 14.98
CA LEU A 134 -23.29 -13.26 13.61
C LEU A 134 -22.84 -14.72 13.41
N GLY A 135 -21.98 -15.23 14.31
CA GLY A 135 -21.57 -16.63 14.33
C GLY A 135 -22.55 -17.60 15.03
N LYS A 136 -23.68 -17.11 15.54
CA LYS A 136 -24.81 -17.93 16.01
C LYS A 136 -25.89 -17.97 14.92
#